data_AF-D1KDZ5-F1
#
_entry.id   AF-D1KDZ5-F1
#
_cell.length_a   1.000
_cell.length_b   1.000
_cell.length_c   1.000
_cell.angle_alpha   90.00
_cell.angle_beta   90.00
_cell.angle_gamma   90.00
#
_symmetry.space_group_name_H-M   'P 1'
#
loop_
_entity.id
_entity.type
_entity.pdbx_description
1 polymer ?
#
loop_
_entity_poly.entity_id
_entity_poly.type
_entity_poly.pdbx_seq_one_letter_code
_entity_poly.pdbx_strand_id
1 'polypeptide(L)'
;MLMIEYKDIGWWYWLATAVLLTMGIFGNEQSFVWAIELTSFQLAHYIIREKSLKAFPVQVRFWYLILLIISLPEAMQWLFWVPSIGTWAQIIFGYCTMARLVSLWPWNRSEKLSLKSLTKTFFSRPVKGSVQQGFSQK
;
A
#
# COMPACT_ATOMS: atom_id res chain seq x y z
N MET A 1 -5.20 7.34 -15.70
CA MET A 1 -4.41 8.57 -15.51
C MET A 1 -3.10 8.16 -14.87
N LEU A 2 -1.96 8.45 -15.50
CA LEU A 2 -0.65 8.13 -14.92
C LEU A 2 -0.37 9.09 -13.75
N MET A 3 0.06 8.55 -12.61
CA MET A 3 0.28 9.31 -11.37
C MET A 3 1.69 9.06 -10.83
N ILE A 4 2.67 9.53 -11.57
CA ILE A 4 4.08 9.40 -11.21
C ILE A 4 4.47 10.58 -10.29
N GLU A 5 4.76 10.27 -9.03
CA GLU A 5 5.11 11.25 -8.00
C GLU A 5 6.60 11.17 -7.62
N TYR A 6 7.51 11.30 -8.59
CA TYR A 6 8.96 11.14 -8.40
C TYR A 6 9.60 12.09 -7.37
N LYS A 7 8.90 13.16 -6.95
CA LYS A 7 9.35 14.08 -5.89
C LYS A 7 9.00 13.57 -4.48
N ASP A 8 8.10 12.58 -4.37
CA ASP A 8 7.71 11.99 -3.09
C ASP A 8 8.61 10.79 -2.77
N ILE A 9 9.20 10.80 -1.57
CA ILE A 9 10.06 9.70 -1.11
C ILE A 9 9.29 8.37 -0.97
N GLY A 10 7.99 8.44 -0.66
CA GLY A 10 7.10 7.30 -0.61
C GLY A 10 6.98 6.61 -1.97
N TRP A 11 6.91 7.37 -3.06
CA TRP A 11 6.88 6.80 -4.41
C TRP A 11 8.14 5.97 -4.71
N TRP A 12 9.32 6.48 -4.35
CA TRP A 12 10.60 5.76 -4.53
C TRP A 12 10.68 4.50 -3.70
N TYR A 13 10.22 4.57 -2.46
CA TYR A 13 10.11 3.40 -1.60
C TYR A 13 9.24 2.31 -2.22
N TRP A 14 8.06 2.67 -2.74
CA TRP A 14 7.18 1.71 -3.41
C TRP A 14 7.78 1.17 -4.70
N LEU A 15 8.48 2.00 -5.48
CA LEU A 15 9.18 1.54 -6.68
C LEU A 15 10.24 0.49 -6.35
N ALA A 16 11.09 0.75 -5.35
CA ALA A 16 12.09 -0.21 -4.91
C ALA A 16 11.44 -1.51 -4.42
N THR A 17 10.35 -1.43 -3.65
CA THR A 17 9.57 -2.62 -3.25
C THR A 17 9.02 -3.38 -4.47
N ALA A 18 8.48 -2.70 -5.48
CA ALA A 18 7.94 -3.34 -6.67
C ALA A 18 9.03 -4.08 -7.47
N VAL A 19 10.22 -3.49 -7.59
CA VAL A 19 11.37 -4.15 -8.25
C VAL A 19 11.78 -5.40 -7.48
N LEU A 20 11.91 -5.31 -6.14
CA LEU A 20 12.24 -6.47 -5.29
C LEU A 20 11.21 -7.60 -5.41
N LEU A 21 9.92 -7.26 -5.36
CA LEU A 21 8.86 -8.25 -5.52
C LEU A 21 8.85 -8.90 -6.91
N THR A 22 9.12 -8.11 -7.95
CA THR A 22 9.23 -8.61 -9.32
C THR A 22 10.39 -9.60 -9.42
N MET A 23 11.57 -9.27 -8.87
CA MET A 23 12.71 -10.20 -8.82
C MET A 23 12.40 -11.47 -8.04
N GLY A 24 11.63 -11.37 -6.96
CA GLY A 24 11.15 -12.52 -6.19
C GLY A 24 10.28 -13.46 -7.03
N ILE A 25 9.32 -12.91 -7.77
CA ILE A 25 8.44 -13.68 -8.67
C ILE A 25 9.25 -14.40 -9.76
N PHE A 26 10.34 -13.79 -10.26
CA PHE A 26 11.22 -14.39 -11.26
C PHE A 26 12.24 -15.39 -10.69
N GLY A 27 12.11 -15.81 -9.43
CA GLY A 27 12.87 -16.93 -8.85
C GLY A 27 14.01 -16.53 -7.92
N ASN A 28 14.18 -15.24 -7.61
CA ASN A 28 15.12 -14.80 -6.57
C ASN A 28 14.40 -14.67 -5.22
N GLU A 29 14.19 -15.78 -4.52
CA GLU A 29 13.45 -15.82 -3.25
C GLU A 29 13.97 -14.84 -2.19
N GLN A 30 15.28 -14.60 -2.17
CA GLN A 30 15.91 -13.63 -1.27
C GLN A 30 15.36 -12.22 -1.46
N SER A 31 14.88 -11.88 -2.67
CA SER A 31 14.25 -10.59 -2.97
C SER A 31 12.96 -10.34 -2.18
N PHE A 32 12.23 -11.39 -1.79
CA PHE A 32 11.06 -11.23 -0.90
C PHE A 32 11.48 -10.79 0.50
N VAL A 33 12.59 -11.34 1.02
CA VAL A 33 13.16 -10.93 2.32
C VAL A 33 13.60 -9.47 2.26
N TRP A 34 14.33 -9.08 1.20
CA TRP A 34 14.71 -7.69 0.99
C TRP A 34 13.50 -6.74 0.88
N ALA A 35 12.40 -7.19 0.25
CA ALA A 35 11.16 -6.41 0.18
C ALA A 35 10.53 -6.20 1.57
N ILE A 36 10.56 -7.23 2.43
CA ILE A 36 10.08 -7.16 3.81
C ILE A 36 10.94 -6.20 4.65
N GLU A 37 12.27 -6.30 4.53
CA GLU A 37 13.21 -5.42 5.24
C GLU A 37 13.01 -3.96 4.83
N LEU A 38 12.96 -3.70 3.52
CA LEU A 38 12.71 -2.36 2.99
C LEU A 38 11.36 -1.82 3.48
N THR A 39 10.30 -2.63 3.46
CA THR A 39 8.97 -2.21 3.93
C THR A 39 8.96 -1.95 5.44
N SER A 40 9.72 -2.72 6.22
CA SER A 40 9.90 -2.49 7.66
C SER A 40 10.60 -1.16 7.93
N PHE A 41 11.65 -0.85 7.16
CA PHE A 41 12.33 0.44 7.21
C PHE A 41 11.40 1.60 6.84
N GLN A 42 10.61 1.44 5.78
CA GLN A 42 9.59 2.43 5.39
C GLN A 42 8.59 2.70 6.51
N LEU A 43 8.10 1.64 7.16
CA LEU A 43 7.16 1.75 8.27
C LEU A 43 7.78 2.56 9.42
N ALA A 44 9.00 2.20 9.84
CA ALA A 44 9.71 2.93 10.89
C ALA A 44 9.92 4.41 10.53
N HIS A 45 10.38 4.70 9.31
CA HIS A 45 10.56 6.06 8.83
C HIS A 45 9.26 6.87 8.88
N TYR A 46 8.12 6.30 8.42
CA TYR A 46 6.84 7.01 8.47
C TYR A 46 6.26 7.15 9.88
N ILE A 47 6.51 6.20 10.79
CA ILE A 47 6.16 6.35 12.21
C ILE A 47 6.87 7.57 12.80
N ILE A 48 8.18 7.71 12.53
CA ILE A 48 9.00 8.83 13.00
C ILE A 48 8.54 10.14 12.36
N ARG A 49 8.29 10.14 11.03
CA ARG A 49 7.90 11.32 10.26
C ARG A 49 6.53 11.86 10.67
N GLU A 50 5.53 10.99 10.78
CA GLU A 50 4.14 11.37 11.08
C GLU A 50 3.87 11.50 12.58
N LYS A 51 4.80 11.03 13.44
CA LYS A 51 4.69 11.03 14.91
C LYS A 51 3.37 10.41 15.43
N SER A 52 2.76 9.52 14.64
CA SER A 52 1.47 8.91 14.96
C SER A 52 1.34 7.52 14.34
N LEU A 53 1.12 6.51 15.18
CA LEU A 53 0.83 5.14 14.75
C LEU A 53 -0.54 5.02 14.05
N LYS A 54 -1.42 6.00 14.29
CA LYS A 54 -2.75 6.07 13.67
C LYS A 54 -2.72 6.85 12.35
N ALA A 55 -1.58 7.40 11.93
CA ALA A 55 -1.49 8.08 10.65
C ALA A 55 -1.79 7.10 9.50
N PHE A 56 -2.61 7.52 8.54
CA PHE A 56 -3.01 6.67 7.43
C PHE A 56 -1.82 6.08 6.64
N PRO A 57 -0.75 6.83 6.31
CA PRO A 57 0.43 6.27 5.64
C PRO A 57 1.17 5.20 6.44
N VAL A 58 1.09 5.24 7.78
CA VAL A 58 1.64 4.23 8.68
C VAL A 58 0.78 2.97 8.66
N GLN A 59 -0.55 3.13 8.77
CA GLN A 59 -1.49 2.00 8.73
C GLN A 59 -1.37 1.20 7.42
N VAL A 60 -1.30 1.87 6.26
CA VAL A 60 -1.15 1.19 4.96
C VAL A 60 0.13 0.37 4.90
N ARG A 61 1.26 0.94 5.35
CA ARG A 61 2.56 0.24 5.36
C ARG A 61 2.60 -0.92 6.33
N PHE A 62 1.98 -0.77 7.49
CA PHE A 62 1.86 -1.83 8.48
C PHE A 62 1.10 -3.04 7.91
N TRP A 63 -0.07 -2.83 7.32
CA TRP A 63 -0.86 -3.92 6.73
C TRP A 63 -0.22 -4.51 5.49
N TYR A 64 0.48 -3.69 4.70
CA TYR A 64 1.27 -4.19 3.59
C TYR A 64 2.42 -5.09 4.06
N LEU A 65 3.14 -4.69 5.12
CA LEU A 65 4.20 -5.52 5.72
C LEU A 65 3.66 -6.86 6.24
N ILE A 66 2.51 -6.84 6.92
CA ILE A 66 1.83 -8.06 7.36
C ILE A 66 1.51 -8.97 6.17
N LEU A 67 1.00 -8.43 5.07
CA LEU A 67 0.71 -9.21 3.87
C LEU A 67 1.98 -9.87 3.31
N LEU A 68 3.11 -9.16 3.28
CA LEU A 68 4.38 -9.75 2.84
C LEU A 68 4.85 -10.88 3.76
N ILE A 69 4.76 -10.70 5.08
CA ILE A 69 5.15 -11.72 6.07
C ILE A 69 4.28 -12.97 5.94
N ILE A 70 2.96 -12.81 5.77
CA ILE A 70 2.02 -13.92 5.56
C ILE A 70 2.32 -14.67 4.25
N SER A 71 2.85 -13.97 3.24
CA SER A 71 3.20 -14.56 1.94
C SER A 71 4.52 -15.32 1.97
N LEU A 72 5.34 -15.19 3.01
CA LEU A 72 6.69 -15.78 3.07
C LEU A 72 6.74 -17.31 3.08
N PRO A 73 5.87 -18.04 3.82
CA PRO A 73 5.85 -19.49 3.80
C PRO A 73 5.58 -20.04 2.39
N GLU A 74 6.27 -21.11 1.99
CA GLU A 74 6.19 -21.70 0.64
C GLU A 74 4.75 -21.92 0.16
N ALA A 75 3.89 -22.50 1.01
CA ALA A 75 2.47 -22.74 0.72
C ALA A 75 1.65 -21.46 0.44
N MET A 76 2.14 -20.30 0.88
CA MET A 76 1.51 -18.99 0.76
C MET A 76 2.23 -18.06 -0.23
N GLN A 77 3.35 -18.47 -0.84
CA GLN A 77 4.14 -17.61 -1.74
C GLN A 77 3.36 -17.12 -2.97
N TRP A 78 2.36 -17.87 -3.42
CA TRP A 78 1.46 -17.43 -4.47
C TRP A 78 0.77 -16.09 -4.12
N LEU A 79 0.62 -15.76 -2.83
CA LEU A 79 0.07 -14.48 -2.39
C LEU A 79 0.95 -13.29 -2.78
N PHE A 80 2.25 -13.45 -3.03
CA PHE A 80 3.13 -12.35 -3.46
C PHE A 80 2.72 -11.74 -4.81
N TRP A 81 1.92 -12.43 -5.63
CA TRP A 81 1.31 -11.84 -6.81
C TRP A 81 0.39 -10.66 -6.49
N VAL A 82 -0.34 -10.72 -5.37
CA VAL A 82 -1.26 -9.68 -4.93
C VAL A 82 -0.54 -8.35 -4.61
N PRO A 83 0.46 -8.29 -3.71
CA PRO A 83 1.22 -7.08 -3.47
C PRO A 83 2.05 -6.67 -4.69
N SER A 84 2.51 -7.59 -5.53
CA SER A 84 3.27 -7.22 -6.75
C SER A 84 2.41 -6.43 -7.74
N ILE A 85 1.25 -6.97 -8.11
CA ILE A 85 0.30 -6.29 -9.01
C ILE A 85 -0.20 -5.00 -8.36
N GLY A 86 -0.56 -5.07 -7.07
CA GLY A 86 -1.08 -3.93 -6.32
C GLY A 86 -0.09 -2.76 -6.23
N THR A 87 1.20 -3.05 -6.00
CA THR A 87 2.22 -2.00 -5.90
C THR A 87 2.53 -1.39 -7.26
N TRP A 88 2.56 -2.17 -8.34
CA TRP A 88 2.63 -1.61 -9.69
C TRP A 88 1.43 -0.71 -10.03
N ALA A 89 0.22 -1.15 -9.66
CA ALA A 89 -0.97 -0.32 -9.81
C ALA A 89 -0.88 1.00 -9.02
N GLN A 90 -0.29 0.96 -7.83
CA GLN A 90 -0.06 2.15 -7.02
C GLN A 90 0.96 3.10 -7.65
N ILE A 91 2.10 2.60 -8.13
CA ILE A 91 3.17 3.42 -8.71
C ILE A 91 2.72 4.10 -10.01
N ILE A 92 1.98 3.37 -10.85
CA ILE A 92 1.61 3.81 -12.20
C ILE A 92 0.33 4.66 -12.15
N PHE A 93 -0.67 4.21 -11.41
CA PHE A 93 -2.01 4.80 -11.42
C PHE A 93 -2.40 5.50 -10.12
N GLY A 94 -1.56 5.45 -9.06
CA GLY A 94 -1.94 5.92 -7.73
C GLY A 94 -3.01 5.05 -7.06
N TYR A 95 -3.29 3.86 -7.60
CA TYR A 95 -4.34 2.98 -7.10
C TYR A 95 -3.76 1.95 -6.14
N CYS A 96 -4.13 2.02 -4.85
CA CYS A 96 -3.74 1.04 -3.85
C CYS A 96 -4.97 0.39 -3.21
N THR A 97 -5.15 -0.91 -3.43
CA THR A 97 -6.23 -1.69 -2.80
C THR A 97 -6.11 -1.70 -1.28
N MET A 98 -4.88 -1.81 -0.76
CA MET A 98 -4.62 -1.77 0.68
C MET A 98 -5.07 -0.43 1.29
N ALA A 99 -4.75 0.70 0.63
CA ALA A 99 -5.19 2.02 1.08
C ALA A 99 -6.72 2.13 1.12
N ARG A 100 -7.41 1.55 0.13
CA ARG A 100 -8.88 1.54 0.08
C ARG A 100 -9.47 0.67 1.20
N LEU A 101 -8.92 -0.51 1.45
CA LEU A 101 -9.34 -1.37 2.56
C LEU A 101 -9.14 -0.69 3.92
N VAL A 102 -7.96 -0.12 4.15
CA VAL A 102 -7.63 0.59 5.38
C VAL A 102 -8.51 1.84 5.55
N SER A 103 -8.91 2.52 4.47
CA SER A 103 -9.80 3.69 4.55
C SER A 103 -11.21 3.36 5.08
N LEU A 104 -11.65 2.10 4.94
CA LEU A 104 -12.98 1.64 5.39
C LEU A 104 -13.02 1.29 6.87
N TRP A 105 -11.89 1.35 7.58
CA TRP A 105 -11.85 1.06 9.00
C TRP A 105 -12.61 2.09 9.84
N PRO A 106 -13.21 1.69 10.98
CA PRO A 106 -14.10 2.55 11.76
C PRO A 106 -13.50 3.90 12.17
N TRP A 107 -12.19 3.96 12.40
CA TRP A 107 -11.47 5.19 12.78
C TRP A 107 -10.94 6.00 11.60
N ASN A 108 -11.00 5.46 10.38
CA ASN A 108 -10.53 6.11 9.15
C ASN A 108 -11.67 6.62 8.26
N ARG A 109 -12.92 6.24 8.57
CA ARG A 109 -14.13 6.62 7.83
C ARG A 109 -14.98 7.60 8.63
N SER A 110 -15.56 8.57 7.94
CA SER A 110 -16.56 9.49 8.52
C SER A 110 -18.00 9.01 8.27
N GLU A 111 -18.21 8.24 7.20
CA GLU A 111 -19.53 7.69 6.83
C GLU A 111 -19.73 6.27 7.40
N LYS A 112 -20.98 5.88 7.67
CA LYS A 112 -21.33 4.50 8.05
C LYS A 112 -21.03 3.53 6.90
N LEU A 113 -20.54 2.33 7.24
CA LEU A 113 -20.27 1.30 6.24
C LEU A 113 -21.58 0.88 5.57
N SER A 114 -21.62 1.04 4.26
CA SER A 114 -22.77 0.69 3.41
C SER A 114 -22.26 0.23 2.05
N LEU A 115 -23.09 -0.48 1.28
CA LEU A 115 -22.76 -0.89 -0.09
C LEU A 115 -22.39 0.30 -0.98
N LYS A 116 -23.04 1.45 -0.78
CA LYS A 116 -22.73 2.70 -1.48
C LYS A 116 -21.35 3.26 -1.11
N SER A 117 -20.96 3.16 0.17
CA SER A 117 -19.63 3.57 0.63
C SER A 117 -18.54 2.65 0.09
N LEU A 118 -18.80 1.33 0.02
CA LEU A 118 -17.89 0.36 -0.59
C LEU A 118 -17.66 0.65 -2.08
N THR A 119 -18.73 0.80 -2.86
CA THR A 119 -18.60 1.10 -4.29
C THR A 119 -17.91 2.45 -4.51
N LYS A 120 -18.27 3.49 -3.77
CA LYS A 120 -17.56 4.78 -3.79
C LYS A 120 -16.07 4.60 -3.48
N THR A 121 -15.73 3.74 -2.53
CA THR A 121 -14.34 3.54 -2.08
C THR A 121 -13.49 2.74 -3.06
N PHE A 122 -14.06 1.79 -3.81
CA PHE A 122 -13.30 1.01 -4.80
C PHE A 122 -13.33 1.62 -6.21
N PHE A 123 -14.39 2.34 -6.58
CA PHE A 123 -14.54 2.94 -7.90
C PHE A 123 -14.20 4.43 -7.96
N SER A 124 -13.82 5.06 -6.84
CA SER A 124 -13.32 6.44 -6.88
C SER A 124 -12.02 6.55 -7.68
N ARG A 125 -11.85 7.67 -8.38
CA ARG A 125 -10.61 7.97 -9.11
C ARG A 125 -9.43 8.06 -8.13
N PRO A 126 -8.24 7.58 -8.52
CA PRO A 126 -7.01 7.86 -7.80
C PRO A 126 -6.79 9.36 -7.64
N VAL A 127 -6.35 9.79 -6.46
CA VAL A 127 -6.08 11.19 -6.10
C VAL A 127 -4.63 11.32 -5.63
N LYS A 128 -4.03 12.49 -5.82
CA LYS A 128 -2.66 12.75 -5.37
C LYS A 128 -2.64 12.75 -3.84
N GLY A 129 -1.63 12.13 -3.24
CA GLY A 129 -1.55 11.95 -1.80
C GLY A 129 -2.40 10.78 -1.29
N SER A 130 -3.31 11.03 -0.34
CA SER A 130 -4.08 9.95 0.31
C SER A 130 -5.50 9.83 -0.23
N VAL A 131 -6.02 8.60 -0.31
CA VAL A 131 -7.41 8.35 -0.70
C VAL A 131 -8.38 9.05 0.26
N GLN A 132 -8.00 9.24 1.54
CA GLN A 132 -8.81 10.00 2.50
C GLN A 132 -8.93 11.48 2.12
N GLN A 133 -7.86 12.11 1.64
CA GLN A 133 -7.90 13.52 1.19
C GLN A 133 -8.88 13.70 0.02
N GLY A 134 -8.99 12.70 -0.87
CA GLY A 134 -9.97 12.69 -1.95
C GLY A 134 -11.43 12.56 -1.50
N PHE A 135 -11.69 12.00 -0.31
CA PHE A 135 -13.05 11.89 0.24
C PHE A 135 -13.46 13.07 1.12
N SER A 136 -12.51 13.78 1.74
CA SER A 136 -12.78 14.95 2.57
C SER A 136 -13.04 16.25 1.78
N GLN A 137 -12.78 16.28 0.47
CA GLN A 137 -13.03 17.44 -0.40
C GLN A 137 -14.43 17.45 -1.05
N LYS A 138 -15.44 16.82 -0.42
CA LYS A 138 -16.83 16.88 -0.88
C LYS A 138 -17.77 17.39 0.19
#